data_AF-A0A7J6N1R5-F1
#
_entry.id   AF-A0A7J6N1R5-F1
#
_cell.length_a   1.000
_cell.length_b   1.000
_cell.length_c   1.000
_cell.angle_alpha   90.00
_cell.angle_beta   90.00
_cell.angle_gamma   90.00
#
_symmetry.space_group_name_H-M   'P 1'
#
loop_
_entity.id
_entity.type
_entity.pdbx_description
1 polymer ?
#
loop_
_entity_poly.entity_id
_entity_poly.type
_entity_poly.pdbx_seq_one_letter_code
_entity_poly.pdbx_strand_id
1 'polypeptide(L)'
;MDSEEALYHSDEELGDHKFTPADPKAHWVPDEMVTACFVCHENFSVMISIVVSSAVAVISVPGVKAKVRVCDACEPLYSDLRNSALGEQLDAREQINESLKLALKEKYEEVEEFKTFLLAMTEGMAPVAREGVASSSTFTPESDPDRVNFRELMSFVDLNQREMRKGYEKLKKDFDVEHAERVEKERNARLLAQRCLRAESECQKLRNVENERQEARDEADRQKAVIEDLKDRINRLEAEAAEDRSVRSSDYGMHKRQLHRHF
;
A
#
# COMPACT_ATOMS: atom_id res chain seq x y z
N MET A 1 40.93 -11.12 19.36
CA MET A 1 40.96 -10.08 18.31
C MET A 1 39.95 -10.43 17.21
N ASP A 2 38.69 -9.98 17.19
CA ASP A 2 37.70 -9.55 18.22
C ASP A 2 36.42 -9.15 17.45
N SER A 3 35.17 -9.44 17.85
CA SER A 3 34.64 -10.17 19.01
C SER A 3 33.30 -10.84 18.66
N GLU A 4 32.84 -11.81 19.48
CA GLU A 4 31.47 -12.34 19.40
C GLU A 4 30.52 -11.51 20.28
N GLU A 5 29.77 -10.57 19.69
CA GLU A 5 28.69 -9.87 20.39
C GLU A 5 27.43 -10.74 20.43
N ALA A 6 27.26 -11.46 21.53
CA ALA A 6 26.01 -12.13 21.87
C ALA A 6 24.94 -11.09 22.26
N LEU A 7 24.01 -10.81 21.34
CA LEU A 7 22.86 -9.93 21.56
C LEU A 7 21.86 -10.59 22.51
N TYR A 8 22.09 -10.39 23.81
CA TYR A 8 21.10 -10.64 24.85
C TYR A 8 19.91 -9.68 24.64
N HIS A 9 18.76 -10.21 24.21
CA HIS A 9 17.50 -9.54 24.44
C HIS A 9 17.16 -9.64 25.93
N SER A 10 17.34 -8.54 26.65
CA SER A 10 16.79 -8.36 27.98
C SER A 10 15.26 -8.36 27.90
N ASP A 11 14.61 -9.26 28.63
CA ASP A 11 13.20 -9.13 28.97
C ASP A 11 13.03 -7.82 29.77
N GLU A 12 12.59 -6.75 29.10
CA GLU A 12 12.20 -5.52 29.79
C GLU A 12 11.00 -5.82 30.68
N GLU A 13 11.21 -5.71 31.99
CA GLU A 13 10.17 -5.85 33.00
C GLU A 13 8.98 -4.95 32.62
N LEU A 14 7.75 -5.48 32.71
CA LEU A 14 6.52 -4.74 32.53
C LEU A 14 6.38 -3.69 33.63
N GLY A 15 7.05 -2.55 33.45
CA GLY A 15 6.91 -1.37 34.26
C GLY A 15 5.46 -0.91 34.27
N ASP A 16 5.02 -0.42 35.43
CA ASP A 16 3.65 0.02 35.71
C ASP A 16 3.35 1.35 34.98
N HIS A 17 3.30 1.26 33.64
CA HIS A 17 3.19 2.39 32.74
C HIS A 17 1.76 2.93 32.75
N LYS A 18 1.55 3.95 33.59
CA LYS A 18 0.34 4.78 33.57
C LYS A 18 0.04 5.24 32.14
N PHE A 19 -1.01 4.66 31.58
CA PHE A 19 -1.50 4.97 30.23
C PHE A 19 -1.87 6.45 30.13
N THR A 20 -1.14 7.22 29.32
CA THR A 20 -1.52 8.55 28.89
C THR A 20 -2.23 8.43 27.53
N PRO A 21 -3.55 8.70 27.45
CA PRO A 21 -4.25 8.68 26.17
C PRO A 21 -3.70 9.77 25.24
N ALA A 22 -3.55 9.45 23.96
CA ALA A 22 -3.10 10.42 22.94
C ALA A 22 -4.17 11.46 22.58
N ASP A 23 -5.44 11.18 22.90
CA ASP A 23 -6.57 12.10 22.76
C ASP A 23 -7.11 12.45 24.16
N PRO A 24 -7.19 13.74 24.56
CA PRO A 24 -7.74 14.14 25.85
C PRO A 24 -9.24 13.84 26.05
N LYS A 25 -9.94 13.33 25.02
CA LYS A 25 -11.33 12.83 25.11
C LYS A 25 -11.44 11.30 25.20
N ALA A 26 -10.34 10.56 25.03
CA ALA A 26 -10.34 9.10 25.12
C ALA A 26 -10.48 8.66 26.59
N HIS A 27 -11.69 8.23 26.95
CA HIS A 27 -11.97 7.59 28.23
C HIS A 27 -11.76 6.08 28.10
N TRP A 28 -11.19 5.46 29.13
CA TRP A 28 -11.08 4.01 29.19
C TRP A 28 -12.47 3.42 29.44
N VAL A 29 -12.93 2.57 28.53
CA VAL A 29 -14.20 1.84 28.64
C VAL A 29 -13.87 0.43 29.15
N PRO A 30 -14.44 -0.01 30.29
CA PRO A 30 -14.27 -1.38 30.76
C PRO A 30 -14.75 -2.39 29.72
N ASP A 31 -14.09 -3.56 29.62
CA ASP A 31 -14.46 -4.62 28.67
C ASP A 31 -15.94 -5.05 28.75
N GLU A 32 -16.57 -4.88 29.92
CA GLU A 32 -17.98 -5.15 30.21
C GLU A 32 -18.96 -4.18 29.50
N MET A 33 -18.47 -3.04 29.02
CA MET A 33 -19.25 -1.96 28.40
C MET A 33 -19.02 -1.82 26.89
N VAL A 34 -18.18 -2.67 26.29
CA VAL A 34 -17.89 -2.63 24.84
C VAL A 34 -19.05 -3.28 24.07
N THR A 35 -20.04 -2.48 23.72
CA THR A 35 -21.28 -2.93 23.07
C THR A 35 -21.20 -3.07 21.54
N ALA A 36 -20.18 -2.50 20.90
CA ALA A 36 -20.02 -2.49 19.45
C ALA A 36 -18.57 -2.69 19.00
N CYS A 37 -18.39 -3.19 17.78
CA CYS A 37 -17.09 -3.37 17.16
C CYS A 37 -16.40 -2.03 16.87
N PHE A 38 -15.09 -1.94 17.13
CA PHE A 38 -14.30 -0.73 16.82
C PHE A 38 -14.17 -0.45 15.31
N VAL A 39 -14.27 -1.47 14.44
CA VAL A 39 -13.99 -1.35 13.00
C VAL A 39 -15.26 -1.13 12.17
N CYS A 40 -16.30 -1.95 12.35
CA CYS A 40 -17.56 -1.84 11.60
C CYS A 40 -18.67 -1.09 12.37
N HIS A 41 -18.47 -0.79 13.66
CA HIS A 41 -19.47 -0.20 14.55
C HIS A 41 -20.77 -1.00 14.72
N GLU A 42 -20.83 -2.26 14.26
CA GLU A 42 -21.95 -3.14 14.54
C GLU A 42 -21.97 -3.56 16.01
N ASN A 43 -23.18 -3.59 16.59
CA ASN A 43 -23.39 -4.03 17.96
C ASN A 43 -23.12 -5.54 18.10
N PHE A 44 -22.42 -5.93 19.16
CA PHE A 44 -22.29 -7.34 19.50
C PHE A 44 -23.67 -7.91 19.92
N SER A 45 -24.09 -9.00 19.30
CA SER A 45 -25.41 -9.59 19.54
C SER A 45 -25.51 -10.15 20.96
N VAL A 46 -26.50 -9.67 21.73
CA VAL A 46 -26.74 -10.02 23.14
C VAL A 46 -27.42 -11.39 23.31
N MET A 47 -27.68 -12.14 22.21
CA MET A 47 -28.51 -13.36 22.26
C MET A 47 -27.89 -14.60 22.92
N ILE A 48 -26.70 -14.49 23.53
CA ILE A 48 -26.24 -15.49 24.52
C ILE A 48 -25.83 -14.75 25.80
N SER A 49 -26.70 -14.83 26.80
CA SER A 49 -26.34 -14.45 28.17
C SER A 49 -25.32 -15.44 28.72
N ILE A 50 -24.20 -14.90 29.22
CA ILE A 50 -23.04 -15.62 29.79
C ILE A 50 -22.12 -16.26 28.71
N VAL A 51 -20.81 -16.09 28.93
CA VAL A 51 -19.67 -16.62 28.17
C VAL A 51 -19.34 -15.88 26.87
N VAL A 52 -18.24 -15.12 26.95
CA VAL A 52 -17.12 -15.09 25.99
C VAL A 52 -17.41 -15.79 24.65
N SER A 53 -17.52 -15.03 23.54
CA SER A 53 -17.29 -15.62 22.21
C SER A 53 -15.95 -16.35 22.27
N SER A 54 -15.93 -17.66 22.02
CA SER A 54 -14.75 -18.50 22.23
C SER A 54 -13.59 -18.20 21.27
N ALA A 55 -13.75 -17.21 20.40
CA ALA A 55 -12.69 -16.53 19.67
C ALA A 55 -12.89 -15.00 19.68
N VAL A 56 -12.79 -14.35 20.85
CA VAL A 56 -12.58 -12.88 20.88
C VAL A 56 -11.19 -12.60 20.29
N ALA A 57 -11.14 -12.39 18.98
CA ALA A 57 -9.94 -12.06 18.25
C ALA A 57 -9.39 -10.71 18.71
N VAL A 58 -8.20 -10.74 19.32
CA VAL A 58 -7.51 -9.56 19.82
C VAL A 58 -6.37 -9.21 18.86
N ILE A 59 -6.60 -8.23 18.00
CA ILE A 59 -5.66 -7.82 16.96
C ILE A 59 -4.88 -6.56 17.36
N SER A 60 -3.67 -6.39 16.81
CA SER A 60 -2.93 -5.13 16.87
C SER A 60 -3.29 -4.27 15.66
N VAL A 61 -3.96 -3.14 15.88
CA VAL A 61 -4.29 -2.17 14.83
C VAL A 61 -3.10 -1.22 14.61
N PRO A 62 -2.61 -1.03 13.37
CA PRO A 62 -1.56 -0.05 13.08
C PRO A 62 -1.92 1.34 13.61
N GLY A 63 -1.00 1.96 14.36
CA GLY A 63 -1.22 3.26 15.02
C GLY A 63 -1.83 3.19 16.43
N VAL A 64 -2.39 2.05 16.85
CA VAL A 64 -2.91 1.84 18.21
C VAL A 64 -1.93 0.97 19.00
N LYS A 65 -1.34 1.51 20.08
CA LYS A 65 -0.42 0.74 20.96
C LYS A 65 -1.13 -0.38 21.73
N ALA A 66 -2.44 -0.24 21.94
CA ALA A 66 -3.26 -1.24 22.60
C ALA A 66 -3.77 -2.29 21.61
N LYS A 67 -3.87 -3.51 22.09
CA LYS A 67 -4.56 -4.64 21.45
C LYS A 67 -6.07 -4.38 21.47
N VAL A 68 -6.75 -4.47 20.32
CA VAL A 68 -8.17 -4.12 20.17
C VAL A 68 -9.00 -5.38 19.85
N ARG A 69 -10.18 -5.50 20.46
CA ARG A 69 -11.16 -6.55 20.16
C ARG A 69 -11.92 -6.21 18.86
N VAL A 70 -12.04 -7.17 17.94
CA VAL A 70 -12.78 -7.00 16.68
C VAL A 70 -13.89 -8.06 16.53
N CYS A 71 -14.79 -7.84 15.58
CA CYS A 71 -15.85 -8.80 15.25
C CYS A 71 -15.29 -9.99 14.44
N ASP A 72 -15.96 -11.14 14.48
CA ASP A 72 -15.56 -12.35 13.75
C ASP A 72 -15.49 -12.12 12.22
N ALA A 73 -16.30 -11.23 11.66
CA ALA A 73 -16.23 -10.83 10.25
C ALA A 73 -15.09 -9.83 9.96
N CYS A 74 -14.60 -9.15 11.00
CA CYS A 74 -13.58 -8.11 10.95
C CYS A 74 -12.17 -8.69 11.10
N GLU A 75 -12.00 -9.77 11.88
CA GLU A 75 -10.74 -10.48 12.07
C GLU A 75 -10.08 -10.93 10.74
N PRO A 76 -10.75 -11.68 9.84
CA PRO A 76 -10.11 -12.16 8.61
C PRO A 76 -9.68 -10.99 7.72
N LEU A 77 -10.52 -9.96 7.58
CA LEU A 77 -10.20 -8.75 6.80
C LEU A 77 -8.94 -8.05 7.32
N TYR A 78 -8.75 -7.99 8.64
CA TYR A 78 -7.56 -7.38 9.25
C TYR A 78 -6.32 -8.29 9.19
N SER A 79 -6.52 -9.60 9.27
CA SER A 79 -5.47 -10.60 9.06
C SER A 79 -4.94 -10.51 7.63
N ASP A 80 -5.83 -10.51 6.63
CA ASP A 80 -5.49 -10.41 5.21
C ASP A 80 -4.80 -9.08 4.89
N LEU A 81 -5.31 -7.95 5.41
CA LEU A 81 -4.66 -6.65 5.25
C LEU A 81 -3.25 -6.62 5.85
N ARG A 82 -3.07 -7.20 7.05
CA ARG A 82 -1.75 -7.32 7.69
C ARG A 82 -0.82 -8.23 6.90
N ASN A 83 -1.30 -9.36 6.40
CA ASN A 83 -0.52 -10.32 5.64
C ASN A 83 -0.11 -9.73 4.27
N SER A 84 -0.99 -8.96 3.61
CA SER A 84 -0.66 -8.19 2.39
C SER A 84 0.45 -7.18 2.66
N ALA A 85 0.29 -6.35 3.70
CA ALA A 85 1.30 -5.35 4.06
C ALA A 85 2.65 -5.97 4.49
N LEU A 86 2.63 -7.15 5.11
CA LEU A 86 3.85 -7.90 5.42
C LEU A 86 4.49 -8.50 4.16
N GLY A 87 3.68 -9.00 3.22
CA GLY A 87 4.14 -9.47 1.90
C GLY A 87 4.86 -8.36 1.14
N GLU A 88 4.20 -7.21 0.96
CA GLU A 88 4.78 -6.02 0.32
C GLU A 88 6.11 -5.57 0.98
N GLN A 89 6.21 -5.67 2.31
CA GLN A 89 7.47 -5.36 3.03
C GLN A 89 8.57 -6.42 2.83
N LEU A 90 8.21 -7.70 2.66
CA LEU A 90 9.17 -8.77 2.37
C LEU A 90 9.67 -8.67 0.92
N ASP A 91 8.77 -8.47 -0.04
CA ASP A 91 9.10 -8.27 -1.46
C ASP A 91 10.02 -7.05 -1.65
N ALA A 92 9.69 -5.93 -0.99
CA ALA A 92 10.55 -4.74 -1.01
C ALA A 92 11.92 -4.98 -0.38
N ARG A 93 12.00 -5.78 0.69
CA ARG A 93 13.28 -6.17 1.31
C ARG A 93 14.09 -7.11 0.42
N GLU A 94 13.45 -8.04 -0.28
CA GLU A 94 14.09 -8.93 -1.24
C GLU A 94 14.66 -8.12 -2.41
N GLN A 95 13.87 -7.22 -3.01
CA GLN A 95 14.32 -6.34 -4.09
C GLN A 95 15.51 -5.45 -3.67
N ILE A 96 15.49 -4.89 -2.45
CA ILE A 96 16.63 -4.14 -1.89
C ILE A 96 17.85 -5.06 -1.72
N ASN A 97 17.66 -6.28 -1.24
CA ASN A 97 18.74 -7.25 -1.03
C ASN A 97 19.40 -7.68 -2.36
N GLU A 98 18.61 -7.92 -3.40
CA GLU A 98 19.08 -8.18 -4.76
C GLU A 98 19.83 -6.98 -5.35
N SER A 99 19.28 -5.77 -5.22
CA SER A 99 19.94 -4.54 -5.67
C SER A 99 21.28 -4.32 -4.97
N LEU A 100 21.38 -4.60 -3.66
CA LEU A 100 22.62 -4.49 -2.91
C LEU A 100 23.64 -5.57 -3.31
N LYS A 101 23.20 -6.81 -3.57
CA LYS A 101 24.06 -7.88 -4.11
C LYS A 101 24.63 -7.53 -5.48
N LEU A 102 23.81 -6.96 -6.36
CA LEU A 102 24.25 -6.51 -7.69
C LEU A 102 25.29 -5.39 -7.58
N ALA A 103 25.03 -4.36 -6.77
CA ALA A 103 25.97 -3.25 -6.55
C ALA A 103 27.29 -3.72 -5.89
N LEU A 104 27.23 -4.66 -4.94
CA LEU A 104 28.42 -5.27 -4.33
C LEU A 104 29.23 -6.07 -5.36
N LYS A 105 28.56 -6.80 -6.26
CA LYS A 105 29.22 -7.57 -7.32
C LYS A 105 29.91 -6.65 -8.32
N GLU A 106 29.24 -5.61 -8.81
CA GLU A 106 29.81 -4.60 -9.71
C GLU A 106 31.06 -3.94 -9.10
N LYS A 107 30.99 -3.54 -7.81
CA LYS A 107 32.13 -2.96 -7.10
C LYS A 107 33.26 -3.96 -6.84
N TYR A 108 32.97 -5.25 -6.70
CA TYR A 108 34.00 -6.29 -6.61
C TYR A 108 34.70 -6.52 -7.95
N GLU A 109 33.95 -6.52 -9.06
CA GLU A 109 34.49 -6.60 -10.42
C GLU A 109 35.40 -5.40 -10.73
N GLU A 110 34.98 -4.17 -10.42
CA GLU A 110 35.84 -2.97 -10.51
C GLU A 110 37.16 -3.11 -9.72
N VAL A 111 37.11 -3.63 -8.49
CA VAL A 111 38.30 -3.79 -7.63
C VAL A 111 39.26 -4.85 -8.18
N GLU A 112 38.76 -5.96 -8.73
CA GLU A 112 39.60 -6.96 -9.38
C GLU A 112 40.18 -6.46 -10.73
N GLU A 113 39.45 -5.63 -11.48
CA GLU A 113 40.00 -4.92 -12.65
C GLU A 113 41.14 -3.96 -12.25
N PHE A 114 40.95 -3.12 -11.23
CA PHE A 114 42.00 -2.23 -10.72
C PHE A 114 43.22 -3.01 -10.20
N LYS A 115 43.02 -4.14 -9.52
CA LYS A 115 44.08 -5.03 -9.05
C LYS A 115 44.84 -5.66 -10.21
N THR A 116 44.14 -6.13 -11.24
CA THR A 116 44.76 -6.68 -12.46
C THR A 116 45.57 -5.60 -13.20
N PHE A 117 45.02 -4.39 -13.30
CA PHE A 117 45.72 -3.23 -13.87
C PHE A 117 46.99 -2.88 -13.09
N LEU A 118 46.94 -2.82 -11.76
CA LEU A 118 48.11 -2.56 -10.92
C LEU A 118 49.17 -3.67 -11.05
N LEU A 119 48.77 -4.93 -11.08
CA LEU A 119 49.68 -6.06 -11.31
C LEU A 119 50.38 -5.92 -12.66
N ALA A 120 49.63 -5.73 -13.75
CA ALA A 120 50.18 -5.52 -15.09
C ALA A 120 51.11 -4.29 -15.17
N MET A 121 50.78 -3.21 -14.46
CA MET A 121 51.65 -2.03 -14.36
C MET A 121 52.95 -2.35 -13.60
N THR A 122 52.90 -3.12 -12.51
CA THR A 122 54.11 -3.53 -11.78
C THR A 122 54.96 -4.56 -12.53
N GLU A 123 54.35 -5.46 -13.30
CA GLU A 123 55.07 -6.41 -14.17
C GLU A 123 55.72 -5.68 -15.35
N GLY A 124 55.02 -4.72 -15.96
CA GLY A 124 55.57 -3.84 -17.00
C GLY A 124 56.63 -2.84 -16.51
N MET A 125 56.71 -2.61 -15.20
CA MET A 125 57.74 -1.79 -14.54
C MET A 125 58.78 -2.60 -13.76
N ALA A 126 58.74 -3.93 -13.81
CA ALA A 126 59.73 -4.76 -13.14
C ALA A 126 61.12 -4.44 -13.72
N PRO A 127 62.05 -3.85 -12.93
CA PRO A 127 63.38 -3.58 -13.43
C PRO A 127 64.06 -4.93 -13.66
N VAL A 128 64.38 -5.23 -14.93
CA VAL A 128 65.20 -6.39 -15.27
C VAL A 128 66.45 -6.32 -14.41
N ALA A 129 66.57 -7.25 -13.46
CA ALA A 129 67.67 -7.29 -12.51
C ALA A 129 68.98 -7.42 -13.30
N ARG A 130 69.70 -6.31 -13.44
CA ARG A 130 70.83 -6.18 -14.36
C ARG A 130 72.11 -6.72 -13.72
N GLU A 131 72.04 -7.91 -13.16
CA GLU A 131 73.16 -8.62 -12.58
C GLU A 131 73.78 -9.58 -13.61
N GLY A 132 74.83 -9.08 -14.26
CA GLY A 132 76.00 -9.84 -14.70
C GLY A 132 75.79 -11.16 -15.45
N VAL A 133 75.66 -11.07 -16.79
CA VAL A 133 76.35 -12.03 -17.67
C VAL A 133 77.15 -11.27 -18.71
N ALA A 134 78.47 -11.28 -18.56
CA ALA A 134 79.37 -11.02 -19.67
C ALA A 134 79.33 -12.25 -20.60
N SER A 135 78.83 -12.08 -21.82
CA SER A 135 78.99 -13.07 -22.89
C SER A 135 78.91 -12.38 -24.24
N SER A 136 80.05 -12.37 -24.92
CA SER A 136 80.17 -12.00 -26.32
C SER A 136 79.37 -13.00 -27.17
N SER A 137 78.10 -12.70 -27.44
CA SER A 137 77.31 -13.43 -28.42
C SER A 137 77.40 -12.75 -29.78
N THR A 138 77.85 -13.52 -30.77
CA THR A 138 77.97 -13.16 -32.17
C THR A 138 76.66 -12.56 -32.73
N PHE A 139 76.77 -11.41 -33.39
CA PHE A 139 75.66 -10.81 -34.13
C PHE A 139 75.29 -11.68 -35.34
N THR A 140 74.22 -12.48 -35.25
CA THR A 140 73.52 -13.04 -36.41
C THR A 140 72.37 -12.09 -36.79
N PRO A 141 72.28 -11.60 -38.04
CA PRO A 141 71.34 -10.53 -38.41
C PRO A 141 69.91 -11.04 -38.70
N GLU A 142 69.44 -12.05 -37.96
CA GLU A 142 68.25 -12.84 -38.35
C GLU A 142 67.15 -12.90 -37.28
N SER A 143 67.33 -12.24 -36.13
CA SER A 143 66.31 -12.19 -35.06
C SER A 143 66.38 -10.86 -34.31
N ASP A 144 66.04 -9.78 -35.02
CA ASP A 144 65.78 -8.47 -34.44
C ASP A 144 64.38 -8.50 -33.78
N PRO A 145 64.28 -8.50 -32.43
CA PRO A 145 63.02 -8.76 -31.73
C PRO A 145 61.98 -7.64 -31.92
N ASP A 146 62.40 -6.44 -32.33
CA ASP A 146 61.52 -5.31 -32.63
C ASP A 146 60.96 -5.35 -34.07
N ARG A 147 61.35 -6.35 -34.87
CA ARG A 147 60.98 -6.43 -36.29
C ARG A 147 59.57 -7.00 -36.49
N VAL A 148 58.57 -6.14 -36.29
CA VAL A 148 57.13 -6.44 -36.46
C VAL A 148 56.86 -7.18 -37.77
N ASN A 149 56.28 -8.38 -37.66
CA ASN A 149 55.85 -9.15 -38.83
C ASN A 149 54.60 -8.50 -39.46
N PHE A 150 54.82 -7.65 -40.47
CA PHE A 150 53.74 -6.93 -41.18
C PHE A 150 52.62 -7.84 -41.70
N ARG A 151 52.90 -9.11 -42.00
CA ARG A 151 51.88 -10.07 -42.46
C ARG A 151 50.93 -10.47 -41.33
N GLU A 152 51.47 -10.74 -40.15
CA GLU A 152 50.70 -11.03 -38.94
C GLU A 152 49.93 -9.79 -38.51
N LEU A 153 50.57 -8.62 -38.48
CA LEU A 153 49.92 -7.35 -38.18
C LEU A 153 48.72 -7.07 -39.10
N MET A 154 48.88 -7.22 -40.42
CA MET A 154 47.76 -7.06 -41.36
C MET A 154 46.64 -8.07 -41.10
N SER A 155 46.97 -9.34 -40.84
CA SER A 155 45.97 -10.37 -40.53
C SER A 155 45.20 -10.08 -39.23
N PHE A 156 45.88 -9.52 -38.23
CA PHE A 156 45.30 -9.06 -36.97
C PHE A 156 44.38 -7.85 -37.19
N VAL A 157 44.81 -6.85 -37.95
CA VAL A 157 43.97 -5.70 -38.32
C VAL A 157 42.72 -6.14 -39.10
N ASP A 158 42.86 -7.05 -40.07
CA ASP A 158 41.72 -7.58 -40.85
C ASP A 158 40.76 -8.42 -40.00
N LEU A 159 41.25 -9.14 -38.98
CA LEU A 159 40.42 -9.86 -38.02
C LEU A 159 39.67 -8.88 -37.12
N ASN A 160 40.38 -7.95 -36.49
CA ASN A 160 39.82 -6.94 -35.59
C ASN A 160 38.80 -6.04 -36.33
N GLN A 161 39.07 -5.62 -37.57
CA GLN A 161 38.11 -4.87 -38.40
C GLN A 161 36.85 -5.70 -38.77
N ARG A 162 36.93 -7.04 -38.82
CA ARG A 162 35.76 -7.90 -38.98
C ARG A 162 34.99 -8.06 -37.67
N GLU A 163 35.67 -8.16 -36.54
CA GLU A 163 35.05 -8.25 -35.21
C GLU A 163 34.36 -6.93 -34.83
N MET A 164 35.00 -5.79 -35.04
CA MET A 164 34.39 -4.46 -34.85
C MET A 164 33.14 -4.26 -35.72
N ARG A 165 33.13 -4.75 -36.97
CA ARG A 165 31.93 -4.72 -37.83
C ARG A 165 30.81 -5.60 -37.28
N LYS A 166 31.11 -6.83 -36.84
CA LYS A 166 30.13 -7.71 -36.18
C LYS A 166 29.58 -7.10 -34.89
N GLY A 167 30.44 -6.47 -34.09
CA GLY A 167 30.06 -5.76 -32.86
C GLY A 167 29.10 -4.61 -33.14
N TYR A 168 29.40 -3.79 -34.16
CA TYR A 168 28.52 -2.71 -34.61
C TYR A 168 27.17 -3.22 -35.14
N GLU A 169 27.16 -4.27 -35.97
CA GLU A 169 25.92 -4.89 -36.45
C GLU A 169 25.07 -5.50 -35.33
N LYS A 170 25.70 -6.10 -34.32
CA LYS A 170 25.01 -6.61 -33.14
C LYS A 170 24.41 -5.46 -32.33
N LEU A 171 25.23 -4.47 -31.96
CA LEU A 171 24.79 -3.31 -31.18
C LEU A 171 23.64 -2.55 -31.86
N LYS A 172 23.67 -2.45 -33.20
CA LYS A 172 22.58 -1.87 -33.98
C LYS A 172 21.28 -2.67 -33.84
N LYS A 173 21.32 -4.01 -33.94
CA LYS A 173 20.15 -4.87 -33.74
C LYS A 173 19.61 -4.78 -32.31
N ASP A 174 20.50 -4.78 -31.33
CA ASP A 174 20.13 -4.66 -29.91
C ASP A 174 19.43 -3.30 -29.65
N PHE A 175 19.94 -2.21 -30.24
CA PHE A 175 19.29 -0.89 -30.22
C PHE A 175 17.92 -0.86 -30.92
N ASP A 176 17.80 -1.46 -32.11
CA ASP A 176 16.53 -1.52 -32.86
C ASP A 176 15.45 -2.31 -32.06
N VAL A 177 15.85 -3.38 -31.37
CA VAL A 177 14.96 -4.16 -30.46
C VAL A 177 14.56 -3.34 -29.23
N GLU A 178 15.51 -2.71 -28.54
CA GLU A 178 15.22 -1.89 -27.36
C GLU A 178 14.31 -0.70 -27.70
N HIS A 179 14.52 -0.08 -28.87
CA HIS A 179 13.66 0.98 -29.38
C HIS A 179 12.23 0.49 -29.64
N ALA A 180 12.06 -0.67 -30.28
CA ALA A 180 10.74 -1.27 -30.50
C ALA A 180 10.02 -1.60 -29.19
N GLU A 181 10.72 -2.17 -28.20
CA GLU A 181 10.17 -2.39 -26.86
C GLU A 181 9.76 -1.09 -26.17
N ARG A 182 10.55 -0.03 -26.29
CA ARG A 182 10.27 1.27 -25.68
C ARG A 182 8.99 1.89 -26.26
N VAL A 183 8.80 1.81 -27.57
CA VAL A 183 7.59 2.29 -28.27
C VAL A 183 6.35 1.50 -27.82
N GLU A 184 6.45 0.17 -27.69
CA GLU A 184 5.32 -0.66 -27.24
C GLU A 184 5.02 -0.47 -25.74
N LYS A 185 6.05 -0.27 -24.89
CA LYS A 185 5.87 0.11 -23.47
C LYS A 185 5.16 1.47 -23.36
N GLU A 186 5.55 2.47 -24.15
CA GLU A 186 4.88 3.78 -24.17
C GLU A 186 3.42 3.68 -24.64
N ARG A 187 3.15 2.90 -25.69
CA ARG A 187 1.80 2.64 -26.18
C ARG A 187 0.91 2.02 -25.08
N ASN A 188 1.42 1.02 -24.37
CA ASN A 188 0.68 0.35 -23.31
C ASN A 188 0.46 1.27 -22.09
N ALA A 189 1.44 2.11 -21.73
CA ALA A 189 1.27 3.14 -20.71
C ALA A 189 0.16 4.16 -21.07
N ARG A 190 0.12 4.63 -22.33
CA ARG A 190 -0.94 5.53 -22.83
C ARG A 190 -2.32 4.87 -22.78
N LEU A 191 -2.44 3.58 -23.15
CA LEU A 191 -3.69 2.83 -23.07
C LEU A 191 -4.16 2.62 -21.62
N LEU A 192 -3.23 2.35 -20.70
CA LEU A 192 -3.53 2.21 -19.27
C LEU A 192 -4.03 3.56 -18.69
N ALA A 193 -3.31 4.65 -18.96
CA ALA A 193 -3.74 6.00 -18.54
C ALA A 193 -5.14 6.36 -19.06
N GLN A 194 -5.46 6.01 -20.31
CA GLN A 194 -6.81 6.22 -20.86
C GLN A 194 -7.88 5.40 -20.14
N ARG A 195 -7.56 4.18 -19.68
CA ARG A 195 -8.48 3.34 -18.89
C ARG A 195 -8.69 3.93 -17.49
N CYS A 196 -7.63 4.38 -16.82
CA CYS A 196 -7.71 5.05 -15.52
C CYS A 196 -8.62 6.29 -15.57
N LEU A 197 -8.42 7.17 -16.55
CA LEU A 197 -9.27 8.37 -16.73
C LEU A 197 -10.76 8.05 -16.97
N ARG A 198 -11.07 6.93 -17.65
CA ARG A 198 -12.46 6.48 -17.81
C ARG A 198 -13.04 5.96 -16.49
N ALA A 199 -12.29 5.14 -15.76
CA ALA A 199 -12.70 4.62 -14.46
C ALA A 199 -12.92 5.76 -13.44
N GLU A 200 -12.04 6.77 -13.42
CA GLU A 200 -12.21 7.97 -12.60
C GLU A 200 -13.49 8.75 -12.96
N SER A 201 -13.77 8.92 -14.26
CA SER A 201 -15.01 9.54 -14.74
C SER A 201 -16.26 8.76 -14.33
N GLU A 202 -16.21 7.43 -14.35
CA GLU A 202 -17.31 6.55 -13.91
C GLU A 202 -17.50 6.60 -12.39
N CYS A 203 -16.42 6.55 -11.60
CA CYS A 203 -16.45 6.77 -10.15
C CYS A 203 -17.05 8.13 -9.78
N GLN A 204 -16.72 9.19 -10.54
CA GLN A 204 -17.31 10.51 -10.29
C GLN A 204 -18.82 10.55 -10.61
N LYS A 205 -19.28 9.88 -11.67
CA LYS A 205 -20.72 9.74 -11.96
C LYS A 205 -21.44 8.97 -10.84
N LEU A 206 -20.85 7.89 -10.33
CA LEU A 206 -21.43 7.12 -9.22
C LEU A 206 -21.54 7.96 -7.94
N ARG A 207 -20.53 8.79 -7.63
CA ARG A 207 -20.60 9.75 -6.52
C ARG A 207 -21.73 10.76 -6.69
N ASN A 208 -21.90 11.32 -7.89
CA ASN A 208 -22.99 12.25 -8.17
C ASN A 208 -24.36 11.56 -7.96
N VAL A 209 -24.53 10.32 -8.43
CA VAL A 209 -25.78 9.57 -8.25
C VAL A 209 -26.06 9.22 -6.78
N GLU A 210 -25.05 8.87 -5.97
CA GLU A 210 -25.28 8.64 -4.53
C GLU A 210 -25.57 9.96 -3.78
N ASN A 211 -25.01 11.10 -4.22
CA ASN A 211 -25.39 12.42 -3.69
C ASN A 211 -26.87 12.75 -4.02
N GLU A 212 -27.29 12.61 -5.29
CA GLU A 212 -28.68 12.79 -5.73
C GLU A 212 -29.64 11.86 -4.95
N ARG A 213 -29.22 10.61 -4.70
CA ARG A 213 -29.97 9.65 -3.89
C ARG A 213 -30.07 10.08 -2.42
N GLN A 214 -29.03 10.69 -1.86
CA GLN A 214 -29.06 11.19 -0.49
C GLN A 214 -29.94 12.44 -0.38
N GLU A 215 -29.86 13.37 -1.33
CA GLU A 215 -30.77 14.53 -1.40
C GLU A 215 -32.24 14.09 -1.50
N ALA A 216 -32.52 13.04 -2.30
CA ALA A 216 -33.86 12.46 -2.41
C ALA A 216 -34.34 11.75 -1.13
N ARG A 217 -33.43 11.13 -0.35
CA ARG A 217 -33.74 10.58 0.98
C ARG A 217 -34.08 11.70 1.97
N ASP A 218 -33.23 12.71 2.06
CA ASP A 218 -33.40 13.86 2.96
C ASP A 218 -34.73 14.58 2.67
N GLU A 219 -35.08 14.74 1.39
CA GLU A 219 -36.36 15.30 0.98
C GLU A 219 -37.56 14.39 1.33
N ALA A 220 -37.44 13.08 1.13
CA ALA A 220 -38.48 12.13 1.53
C ALA A 220 -38.71 12.15 3.05
N ASP A 221 -37.66 12.30 3.85
CA ASP A 221 -37.75 12.38 5.31
C ASP A 221 -38.33 13.74 5.77
N ARG A 222 -37.97 14.85 5.11
CA ARG A 222 -38.67 16.15 5.29
C ARG A 222 -40.17 16.03 5.00
N GLN A 223 -40.55 15.38 3.91
CA GLN A 223 -41.95 15.19 3.53
C GLN A 223 -42.71 14.29 4.51
N LYS A 224 -42.08 13.22 5.04
CA LYS A 224 -42.67 12.40 6.12
C LYS A 224 -42.99 13.24 7.35
N ALA A 225 -42.04 14.06 7.82
CA ALA A 225 -42.25 14.90 8.99
C ALA A 225 -43.41 15.91 8.80
N VAL A 226 -43.54 16.50 7.61
CA VAL A 226 -44.68 17.37 7.27
C VAL A 226 -45.99 16.59 7.24
N ILE A 227 -46.00 15.36 6.71
CA ILE A 227 -47.19 14.50 6.70
C ILE A 227 -47.60 14.10 8.13
N GLU A 228 -46.64 13.89 9.04
CA GLU A 228 -46.93 13.59 10.45
C GLU A 228 -47.53 14.79 11.19
N ASP A 229 -46.96 16.01 11.06
CA ASP A 229 -47.56 17.22 11.64
C ASP A 229 -48.98 17.49 11.09
N LEU A 230 -49.20 17.29 9.78
CA LEU A 230 -50.52 17.43 9.18
C LEU A 230 -51.52 16.39 9.70
N LYS A 231 -51.11 15.14 9.91
CA LYS A 231 -51.95 14.10 10.54
C LYS A 231 -52.31 14.50 11.98
N ASP A 232 -51.33 14.91 12.77
CA ASP A 232 -51.55 15.34 14.15
C ASP A 232 -52.48 16.55 14.24
N ARG A 233 -52.36 17.49 13.30
CA ARG A 233 -53.26 18.64 13.18
C ARG A 233 -54.68 18.23 12.78
N ILE A 234 -54.84 17.28 11.87
CA ILE A 234 -56.16 16.72 11.52
C ILE A 234 -56.78 16.04 12.74
N ASN A 235 -56.02 15.16 13.43
CA ASN A 235 -56.47 14.47 14.63
C ASN A 235 -56.96 15.43 15.73
N ARG A 236 -56.23 16.54 15.95
CA ARG A 236 -56.65 17.61 16.88
C ARG A 236 -57.96 18.26 16.47
N LEU A 237 -58.09 18.68 15.20
CA LEU A 237 -59.31 19.32 14.68
C LEU A 237 -60.52 18.37 14.68
N GLU A 238 -60.32 17.07 14.44
CA GLU A 238 -61.37 16.05 14.51
C GLU A 238 -61.85 15.82 15.94
N ALA A 239 -60.94 15.85 16.92
CA ALA A 239 -61.26 15.77 18.34
C ALA A 239 -62.05 17.01 18.81
N GLU A 240 -61.57 18.22 18.51
CA GLU A 240 -62.27 19.48 18.79
C GLU A 240 -63.68 19.48 18.18
N ALA A 241 -63.81 19.07 16.91
CA ALA A 241 -65.11 18.96 16.25
C ALA A 241 -66.01 17.86 16.84
N ALA A 242 -65.46 16.82 17.46
CA ALA A 242 -66.24 15.80 18.18
C ALA A 242 -66.76 16.32 19.53
N GLU A 243 -65.94 17.07 20.27
CA GLU A 243 -66.35 17.74 21.51
C GLU A 243 -67.47 18.77 21.24
N ASP A 244 -67.31 19.63 20.24
CA ASP A 244 -68.33 20.61 19.80
C ASP A 244 -69.68 19.95 19.46
N ARG A 245 -69.65 18.78 18.80
CA ARG A 245 -70.85 17.99 18.49
C ARG A 245 -71.49 17.40 19.75
N SER A 246 -70.69 16.96 20.72
CA SER A 246 -71.16 16.46 22.01
C SER A 246 -71.84 17.55 22.83
N VAL A 247 -71.21 18.72 22.97
CA VAL A 247 -71.74 19.88 23.69
C VAL A 247 -73.08 20.33 23.10
N ARG A 248 -73.15 20.54 21.78
CA ARG A 248 -74.41 20.92 21.11
C ARG A 248 -75.51 19.89 21.33
N SER A 249 -75.20 18.59 21.28
CA SER A 249 -76.17 17.51 21.55
C SER A 249 -76.71 17.55 22.98
N SER A 250 -75.86 17.87 23.96
CA SER A 250 -76.24 18.04 25.36
C SER A 250 -77.23 19.20 25.55
N ASP A 251 -76.96 20.36 24.95
CA ASP A 251 -77.81 21.55 25.05
C ASP A 251 -79.22 21.32 24.49
N TYR A 252 -79.34 20.69 23.31
CA TYR A 252 -80.64 20.28 22.77
C TYR A 252 -81.38 19.30 23.70
N GLY A 253 -80.64 18.41 24.38
CA GLY A 253 -81.19 17.48 25.37
C GLY A 253 -81.63 18.13 26.69
N MET A 254 -81.02 19.26 27.08
CA MET A 254 -81.46 20.08 28.21
C MET A 254 -82.73 20.86 27.87
N HIS A 255 -82.77 21.49 26.69
CA HIS A 255 -83.90 22.34 26.28
C HIS A 255 -85.19 21.53 26.08
N LYS A 256 -85.11 20.32 25.49
CA LYS A 256 -86.26 19.38 25.42
C LYS A 256 -86.81 18.99 26.81
N ARG A 257 -85.94 18.84 27.82
CA ARG A 257 -86.36 18.47 29.18
C ARG A 257 -87.00 19.63 29.95
N GLN A 258 -86.69 20.88 29.59
CA GLN A 258 -87.37 22.06 30.13
C GLN A 258 -88.78 22.24 29.54
N LEU A 259 -88.92 22.07 28.22
CA LEU A 259 -90.23 22.15 27.54
C LEU A 259 -91.23 21.10 28.08
N HIS A 260 -90.76 19.90 28.42
CA HIS A 260 -91.59 18.85 29.03
C HIS A 260 -91.97 19.07 30.50
N ARG A 261 -91.51 20.14 31.16
CA ARG A 261 -91.91 20.50 32.54
C ARG A 261 -92.94 21.62 32.62
N HIS A 262 -93.29 22.23 31.48
CA HIS A 262 -94.24 23.35 31.40
C HIS A 262 -95.58 22.98 30.73
N PHE A 263 -95.79 21.68 30.46
CA PHE A 263 -97.06 21.06 30.08
C PHE A 263 -97.35 19.92 31.05
#